data_AF-A0A1Z3U9S9-F1
#
_entry.id   AF-A0A1Z3U9S9-F1
#
_cell.length_a   1.000
_cell.length_b   1.000
_cell.length_c   1.000
_cell.angle_alpha   90.00
_cell.angle_beta   90.00
_cell.angle_gamma   90.00
#
_symmetry.space_group_name_H-M   'P 1'
#
loop_
_entity.id
_entity.type
_entity.pdbx_description
1 polymer ?
#
loop_
_entity_poly.entity_id
_entity_poly.type
_entity_poly.pdbx_seq_one_letter_code
_entity_poly.pdbx_strand_id
1 'polypeptide(L)'
;MADPKLSLDPSDYEDVEIDDLDNPEWTDEDFAKAQPLRDVLPDLYAQFDAEREVELRLPAATIRAFADEGEDWRERMADALTEAARKKHAA
;
A
#
# COMPACT_ATOMS: atom_id res chain seq x y z
N MET A 1 -24.29 2.46 -8.07
CA MET A 1 -24.05 3.73 -8.80
C MET A 1 -22.98 4.44 -8.00
N ALA A 2 -21.76 4.59 -8.55
CA ALA A 2 -20.74 5.41 -7.89
C ALA A 2 -21.26 6.85 -7.80
N ASP A 3 -20.99 7.53 -6.69
CA ASP A 3 -21.30 8.95 -6.55
C ASP A 3 -20.62 9.69 -7.72
N PRO A 4 -21.34 10.51 -8.51
CA PRO A 4 -20.75 11.22 -9.65
C PRO A 4 -19.61 12.17 -9.25
N LYS A 5 -19.42 12.44 -7.96
CA LYS A 5 -18.27 13.17 -7.39
C LYS A 5 -16.97 12.35 -7.30
N LEU A 6 -17.00 11.05 -7.60
CA LEU A 6 -15.83 10.17 -7.49
C LEU A 6 -15.42 9.57 -8.85
N SER A 7 -15.66 10.29 -9.94
CA SER A 7 -15.09 9.92 -11.23
C SER A 7 -13.60 10.29 -11.27
N LEU A 8 -12.80 9.39 -11.84
CA LEU A 8 -11.35 9.61 -12.06
C LEU A 8 -11.08 10.16 -13.48
N ASP A 9 -12.12 10.58 -14.20
CA ASP A 9 -12.00 11.19 -15.51
C ASP A 9 -11.55 12.65 -15.33
N PRO A 10 -10.38 13.06 -15.86
CA PRO A 10 -9.91 14.43 -15.75
C PRO A 10 -10.90 15.48 -16.29
N SER A 11 -11.76 15.14 -17.26
CA SER A 11 -12.76 16.08 -17.79
C SER A 11 -13.89 16.39 -16.81
N ASP A 12 -14.13 15.51 -15.83
CA ASP A 12 -15.17 15.71 -14.81
C ASP A 12 -14.73 16.70 -13.71
N TYR A 13 -13.46 17.10 -13.70
CA TYR A 13 -12.90 18.13 -12.82
C TYR A 13 -12.89 19.54 -13.45
N GLU A 14 -13.33 19.69 -14.70
CA GLU A 14 -13.29 20.99 -15.41
C GLU A 14 -14.28 22.04 -14.85
N ASP A 15 -15.30 21.59 -14.11
CA ASP A 15 -16.36 22.44 -13.53
C ASP A 15 -16.23 22.67 -12.00
N VAL A 16 -15.14 22.21 -11.36
CA VAL A 16 -14.95 22.44 -9.93
C VAL A 16 -14.41 23.85 -9.73
N GLU A 17 -15.19 24.73 -9.11
CA GLU A 17 -14.67 26.01 -8.64
C GLU A 17 -13.48 25.73 -7.72
N ILE A 18 -12.29 26.21 -8.10
CA ILE A 18 -11.03 25.98 -7.38
C ILE A 18 -11.11 26.51 -5.93
N ASP A 19 -12.04 27.43 -5.67
CA ASP A 19 -12.36 27.98 -4.35
C ASP A 19 -13.62 27.29 -3.77
N ASP A 20 -13.51 25.98 -3.52
CA ASP A 20 -14.56 25.21 -2.86
C ASP A 20 -14.67 25.64 -1.39
N LEU A 21 -15.73 26.40 -1.07
CA LEU A 21 -16.00 26.90 0.28
C LEU A 21 -16.12 25.78 1.33
N ASP A 22 -16.50 24.56 0.92
CA ASP A 22 -16.63 23.41 1.82
C ASP A 22 -15.30 22.65 2.02
N ASN A 23 -14.30 22.89 1.16
CA ASN A 23 -12.96 22.30 1.25
C ASN A 23 -11.87 23.36 1.03
N PRO A 24 -11.69 24.28 1.99
CA PRO A 24 -10.71 25.35 1.89
C PRO A 24 -9.27 24.80 1.83
N GLU A 25 -8.36 25.60 1.28
CA GLU A 25 -6.93 25.28 1.29
C GLU A 25 -6.42 25.07 2.72
N TRP A 26 -5.56 24.06 2.90
CA TRP A 26 -4.95 23.79 4.19
C TRP A 26 -3.95 24.88 4.56
N THR A 27 -4.03 25.35 5.80
CA THR A 27 -3.11 26.36 6.34
C THR A 27 -1.96 25.74 7.13
N ASP A 28 -0.91 26.52 7.41
CA ASP A 28 0.19 26.08 8.29
C ASP A 28 -0.30 25.66 9.68
N GLU A 29 -1.36 26.29 10.20
CA GLU A 29 -1.96 25.92 11.49
C GLU A 29 -2.69 24.57 11.43
N ASP A 30 -3.21 24.19 10.27
CA ASP A 30 -3.84 22.88 10.04
C ASP A 30 -2.77 21.79 9.96
N PHE A 31 -1.68 22.04 9.24
CA PHE A 31 -0.52 21.15 9.21
C PHE A 31 0.12 20.98 10.58
N ALA A 32 0.15 22.02 11.42
CA ALA A 32 0.65 21.92 12.79
C ALA A 32 -0.18 20.98 13.68
N LYS A 33 -1.47 20.79 13.35
CA LYS A 33 -2.38 19.86 14.04
C LYS A 33 -2.44 18.48 13.39
N ALA A 34 -1.86 18.32 12.20
CA ALA A 34 -1.89 17.06 11.48
C ALA A 34 -1.21 15.94 12.29
N GLN A 35 -1.80 14.75 12.27
CA GLN A 35 -1.27 13.57 12.95
C GLN A 35 -0.91 12.48 11.92
N PRO A 36 0.09 11.64 12.20
CA PRO A 36 0.44 10.52 11.34
C PRO A 36 -0.75 9.57 11.14
N LEU A 37 -0.94 9.08 9.91
CA LEU A 37 -2.03 8.18 9.55
C LEU A 37 -2.12 6.95 10.46
N ARG A 38 -0.97 6.37 10.82
CA ARG A 38 -0.87 5.21 11.73
C ARG A 38 -1.46 5.46 13.12
N ASP A 39 -1.47 6.71 13.57
CA ASP A 39 -1.93 7.07 14.91
C ASP A 39 -3.44 7.35 14.93
N VAL A 40 -3.99 7.85 13.82
CA VAL A 40 -5.42 8.22 13.70
C VAL A 40 -6.29 7.15 13.06
N LEU A 41 -5.75 6.35 12.13
CA LEU A 41 -6.44 5.31 11.38
C LEU A 41 -5.57 4.04 11.33
N PRO A 42 -5.36 3.36 12.46
CA PRO A 42 -4.41 2.25 12.57
C PRO A 42 -4.77 1.06 11.67
N ASP A 43 -6.05 0.72 11.54
CA ASP A 43 -6.50 -0.41 10.71
C ASP A 43 -6.25 -0.15 9.22
N LEU A 44 -6.50 1.07 8.76
CA LEU A 44 -6.21 1.48 7.38
C LEU A 44 -4.70 1.51 7.13
N TYR A 45 -3.91 2.01 8.08
CA TYR A 45 -2.47 2.01 7.96
C TYR A 45 -1.91 0.58 7.87
N ALA A 46 -2.44 -0.37 8.65
CA ALA A 46 -2.03 -1.76 8.60
C ALA A 46 -2.30 -2.40 7.22
N GLN A 47 -3.37 -2.01 6.52
CA GLN A 47 -3.62 -2.48 5.16
C GLN A 47 -2.53 -2.02 4.18
N PHE A 48 -2.04 -0.78 4.34
CA PHE A 48 -0.92 -0.29 3.54
C PHE A 48 0.43 -0.88 3.96
N ASP A 49 0.60 -1.30 5.21
CA ASP A 49 1.87 -1.82 5.73
C ASP A 49 2.05 -3.34 5.55
N ALA A 50 0.99 -4.06 5.16
CA ALA A 50 1.00 -5.52 5.06
C ALA A 50 1.97 -6.07 4.00
N GLU A 51 2.07 -5.42 2.83
CA GLU A 51 2.91 -5.87 1.74
C GLU A 51 3.76 -4.73 1.15
N ARG A 52 4.98 -5.08 0.75
CA ARG A 52 5.95 -4.16 0.15
C ARG A 52 6.54 -4.81 -1.08
N GLU A 53 6.46 -4.13 -2.22
CA GLU A 53 7.21 -4.51 -3.40
C GLU A 53 8.66 -4.02 -3.26
N VAL A 54 9.62 -4.93 -3.44
CA VAL A 54 11.05 -4.63 -3.32
C VAL A 54 11.82 -5.25 -4.48
N GLU A 55 12.90 -4.61 -4.92
CA GLU A 55 13.82 -5.21 -5.87
C GLU A 55 14.75 -6.19 -5.12
N LEU A 56 14.48 -7.49 -5.27
CA LEU A 56 15.29 -8.57 -4.68
C LEU A 56 15.91 -9.43 -5.78
N ARG A 57 17.23 -9.61 -5.72
CA ARG A 57 17.95 -10.53 -6.62
C ARG A 57 18.07 -11.91 -5.98
N LEU A 58 17.47 -12.91 -6.64
CA LEU A 58 17.54 -14.31 -6.24
C LEU A 58 18.27 -15.14 -7.33
N PRO A 59 18.95 -16.24 -6.96
CA PRO A 59 19.50 -17.18 -7.94
C PRO A 59 18.39 -17.74 -8.84
N ALA A 60 18.66 -17.84 -10.14
CA ALA A 60 17.69 -18.37 -11.11
C ALA A 60 17.22 -19.79 -10.79
N ALA A 61 18.10 -20.62 -10.21
CA ALA A 61 17.75 -21.97 -9.79
C ALA A 61 16.70 -21.97 -8.66
N THR A 62 16.77 -21.01 -7.73
CA THR A 62 15.80 -20.86 -6.65
C THR A 62 14.44 -20.46 -7.21
N ILE A 63 14.40 -19.48 -8.11
CA ILE A 63 13.15 -19.05 -8.75
C ILE A 63 12.50 -20.21 -9.50
N ARG A 64 13.29 -20.98 -10.27
CA ARG A 64 12.80 -22.17 -10.99
C ARG A 64 12.23 -23.23 -10.05
N ALA A 65 12.94 -23.53 -8.96
CA ALA A 65 12.51 -24.54 -8.01
C ALA A 65 11.11 -24.24 -7.43
N PHE A 66 10.84 -22.98 -7.10
CA PHE A 66 9.49 -22.57 -6.66
C PHE A 66 8.50 -22.51 -7.83
N ALA A 67 8.88 -21.92 -8.96
CA ALA A 67 7.98 -21.74 -10.12
C ALA A 67 7.45 -23.08 -10.67
N ASP A 68 8.24 -24.16 -10.59
CA ASP A 68 7.84 -25.51 -11.01
C ASP A 68 6.71 -26.09 -10.14
N GLU A 69 6.46 -25.52 -8.95
CA GLU A 69 5.43 -26.00 -8.03
C GLU A 69 4.01 -25.50 -8.39
N GLY A 70 3.85 -24.59 -9.36
CA GLY A 70 2.54 -24.09 -9.86
C GLY A 70 2.26 -22.60 -9.65
N GLU A 71 1.02 -22.18 -9.89
CA GLU A 71 0.59 -20.77 -9.99
C GLU A 71 0.92 -19.93 -8.74
N ASP A 72 0.77 -20.50 -7.54
CA ASP A 72 0.97 -19.82 -6.25
C ASP A 72 2.43 -19.87 -5.74
N TRP A 73 3.40 -20.09 -6.63
CA TRP A 73 4.82 -20.26 -6.23
C TRP A 73 5.42 -19.06 -5.50
N ARG A 74 4.97 -17.83 -5.80
CA ARG A 74 5.46 -16.61 -5.15
C ARG A 74 5.00 -16.52 -3.71
N GLU A 75 3.75 -16.86 -3.44
CA GLU A 75 3.17 -16.89 -2.09
C GLU A 75 3.88 -17.95 -1.23
N ARG A 76 4.05 -19.17 -1.76
CA ARG A 76 4.82 -20.22 -1.06
C ARG A 76 6.27 -19.82 -0.79
N MET A 77 6.91 -19.12 -1.73
CA MET A 77 8.25 -18.58 -1.53
C MET A 77 8.27 -17.54 -0.40
N ALA A 78 7.27 -16.65 -0.34
CA ALA A 78 7.14 -15.65 0.74
C ALA A 78 6.94 -16.31 2.11
N ASP A 79 6.10 -17.35 2.20
CA ASP A 79 5.90 -18.13 3.42
C ASP A 79 7.19 -18.80 3.90
N ALA A 80 7.92 -19.43 2.97
CA ALA A 80 9.19 -20.08 3.29
C ALA A 80 10.24 -19.09 3.82
N LEU A 81 10.31 -17.89 3.22
CA LEU A 81 11.19 -16.81 3.68
C LEU A 81 10.77 -16.28 5.07
N THR A 82 9.46 -16.15 5.31
CA THR A 82 8.91 -15.73 6.61
C THR A 82 9.24 -16.71 7.72
N GLU A 83 9.06 -18.01 7.46
CA GLU A 83 9.42 -19.07 8.41
C GLU A 83 10.93 -19.12 8.69
N ALA A 84 11.76 -18.93 7.67
CA ALA A 84 13.21 -18.85 7.83
C ALA A 84 13.62 -17.65 8.71
N ALA A 85 12.99 -16.48 8.51
CA ALA A 85 13.22 -15.31 9.33
C ALA A 85 12.81 -15.54 10.80
N ARG A 86 11.63 -16.12 11.05
CA ARG A 86 11.17 -16.49 12.40
C ARG A 86 12.17 -17.39 13.12
N LYS A 87 12.63 -18.45 12.45
CA LYS A 87 13.62 -19.38 13.02
C LYS A 87 14.95 -18.70 13.34
N LYS A 88 15.40 -17.78 12.50
CA LYS A 88 16.64 -17.01 12.73
C LYS A 88 16.54 -16.11 13.97
N HIS A 89 15.37 -15.55 14.26
CA HIS A 89 15.16 -14.68 15.42
C HIS A 89 14.86 -15.45 16.72
N ALA A 90 14.47 -16.72 16.64
CA ALA A 90 14.23 -17.58 17.80
C ALA A 90 15.49 -18.31 18.32
N ALA A 91 16.62 -18.22 17.60
CA ALA A 91 17.91 -18.82 17.93
C ALA A 91 18.90 -17.76 18.45
#